data_AF-A0A3P4B3A5-F1
#
_entry.id   AF-A0A3P4B3A5-F1
#
_cell.length_a   1.000
_cell.length_b   1.000
_cell.length_c   1.000
_cell.angle_alpha   90.00
_cell.angle_beta   90.00
_cell.angle_gamma   90.00
#
_symmetry.space_group_name_H-M   'P 1'
#
loop_
_entity.id
_entity.type
_entity.pdbx_description
1 polymer ?
#
loop_
_entity_poly.entity_id
_entity_poly.type
_entity_poly.pdbx_seq_one_letter_code
_entity_poly.pdbx_strand_id
1 'polypeptide(L)'
;MSNWSFTSHPESVGETYFEHLAASWGFAFKMLAGALAGLVHGLFPFLCVSTGSSIVRKLNDRMVLNRVKHGRMPGQPSEAGGR
;
A
#
# COMPACT_ATOMS: atom_id res chain seq x y z
N MET A 1 -30.88 11.18 4.97
CA MET A 1 -29.87 12.23 4.73
C MET A 1 -28.51 11.61 5.02
N SER A 2 -27.63 11.72 4.04
CA SER A 2 -26.35 11.03 3.89
C SER A 2 -25.37 11.32 5.02
N ASN A 3 -25.12 10.34 5.89
CA ASN A 3 -23.99 10.39 6.81
C ASN A 3 -22.86 9.54 6.22
N TRP A 4 -21.92 10.24 5.60
CA TRP A 4 -20.68 9.73 5.04
C TRP A 4 -20.01 8.71 5.96
N SER A 5 -19.68 7.54 5.40
CA SER A 5 -18.93 6.46 6.04
C SER A 5 -17.44 6.78 6.16
N PHE A 6 -17.10 7.94 6.73
CA PHE A 6 -15.72 8.38 6.95
C PHE A 6 -15.40 8.69 8.42
N THR A 7 -16.37 8.56 9.34
CA THR A 7 -16.18 8.97 10.75
C THR A 7 -16.72 7.99 11.80
N SER A 8 -17.21 6.81 11.43
CA SER A 8 -17.87 5.88 12.37
C SER A 8 -17.07 4.62 12.72
N HIS A 9 -15.74 4.66 12.61
CA HIS A 9 -14.87 3.63 13.18
C HIS A 9 -13.44 4.09 13.60
N PRO A 10 -13.13 5.38 13.88
CA PRO A 10 -11.76 5.78 14.22
C PRO A 10 -11.39 5.52 15.70
N GLU A 11 -12.02 4.55 16.37
CA GLU A 11 -11.68 4.19 17.76
C GLU A 11 -11.25 2.72 17.94
N SER A 12 -11.08 1.93 16.87
CA SER A 12 -10.76 0.50 17.02
C SER A 12 -9.33 0.09 16.65
N VAL A 13 -8.41 1.02 16.36
CA VAL A 13 -7.05 0.65 15.89
C VAL A 13 -5.89 1.49 16.41
N GLY A 14 -6.11 2.61 17.12
CA GLY A 14 -5.01 3.32 17.81
C GLY A 14 -3.96 3.99 16.90
N GLU A 15 -4.16 4.05 15.59
CA GLU A 15 -3.34 4.83 14.65
C GLU A 15 -4.05 6.16 14.32
N THR A 16 -3.29 7.24 14.20
CA THR A 16 -3.86 8.53 13.83
C THR A 16 -4.34 8.49 12.37
N TYR A 17 -5.48 9.11 12.07
CA TYR A 17 -5.97 9.29 10.69
C TYR A 17 -4.86 9.84 9.75
N PHE A 18 -3.98 10.68 10.31
CA PHE A 18 -2.82 11.24 9.62
C PHE A 18 -1.76 10.20 9.24
N GLU A 19 -1.51 9.18 10.05
CA GLU A 19 -0.59 8.09 9.70
C GLU A 19 -1.12 7.27 8.52
N HIS A 20 -2.41 6.92 8.56
CA HIS A 20 -3.04 6.17 7.48
C HIS A 20 -3.13 6.97 6.18
N LEU A 21 -3.43 8.27 6.30
CA LEU A 21 -3.42 9.22 5.20
C LEU A 21 -2.00 9.36 4.63
N ALA A 22 -0.99 9.57 5.46
CA ALA A 22 0.40 9.72 5.02
C ALA A 22 0.94 8.45 4.33
N ALA A 23 0.62 7.27 4.85
CA ALA A 23 1.00 6.00 4.24
C ALA A 23 0.35 5.81 2.86
N SER A 24 -0.96 6.05 2.76
CA SER A 24 -1.73 5.91 1.51
C SER A 24 -1.32 6.95 0.47
N TRP A 25 -1.16 8.20 0.88
CA TRP A 25 -0.69 9.27 0.00
C TRP A 25 0.76 9.06 -0.45
N GLY A 26 1.64 8.62 0.45
CA GLY A 26 3.04 8.34 0.14
C GLY A 26 3.21 7.19 -0.86
N PHE A 27 2.26 6.27 -0.90
CA PHE A 27 2.12 5.23 -1.92
C PHE A 27 1.64 5.80 -3.26
N ALA A 28 0.54 6.56 -3.24
CA ALA A 28 -0.06 7.16 -4.42
C ALA A 28 0.90 8.08 -5.18
N PHE A 29 1.64 8.95 -4.47
CA PHE A 29 2.64 9.83 -5.08
C PHE A 29 3.75 9.07 -5.81
N LYS A 30 4.19 7.93 -5.27
CA LYS A 30 5.22 7.11 -5.94
C LYS A 30 4.68 6.51 -7.23
N MET A 31 3.44 6.00 -7.23
CA MET A 31 2.81 5.52 -8.47
C MET A 31 2.68 6.63 -9.50
N LEU A 32 2.22 7.81 -9.10
CA LEU A 32 2.07 8.96 -9.99
C LEU A 32 3.42 9.37 -10.62
N ALA A 33 4.48 9.43 -9.82
CA ALA A 33 5.82 9.73 -10.32
C ALA A 33 6.31 8.68 -11.33
N GLY A 34 6.04 7.40 -11.10
CA GLY A 34 6.35 6.33 -12.06
C GLY A 34 5.57 6.46 -13.36
N ALA A 35 4.29 6.80 -13.30
CA ALA A 35 3.45 7.05 -14.46
C ALA A 35 3.94 8.26 -15.28
N LEU A 36 4.24 9.39 -14.61
CA LEU A 36 4.81 10.58 -15.26
C LEU A 36 6.15 10.27 -15.92
N ALA A 37 7.02 9.50 -15.27
CA ALA A 37 8.29 9.07 -15.84
C ALA A 37 8.08 8.20 -17.10
N GLY A 38 7.08 7.30 -17.10
CA GLY A 38 6.71 6.50 -18.27
C GLY A 38 6.16 7.35 -19.42
N LEU A 39 5.34 8.37 -19.11
CA LEU A 39 4.82 9.31 -20.10
C LEU A 39 5.97 10.13 -20.73
N VAL A 40 6.85 10.69 -19.92
CA VAL A 40 8.03 11.43 -20.40
C VAL A 40 8.92 10.51 -21.26
N HIS A 41 9.12 9.26 -20.86
CA HIS A 41 9.87 8.29 -21.66
C HIS A 41 9.18 7.98 -23.00
N GLY A 42 7.85 7.86 -23.02
CA GLY A 42 7.09 7.67 -24.25
C GLY A 42 7.22 8.85 -25.23
N LEU A 43 7.36 10.07 -24.72
CA LEU A 43 7.62 11.27 -25.54
C LEU A 43 9.10 11.39 -25.93
N PHE A 44 10.00 11.05 -25.01
CA PHE A 44 11.45 11.14 -25.16
C PHE A 44 12.09 9.81 -24.74
N PRO A 45 12.31 8.88 -25.68
CA PRO A 45 12.73 7.50 -25.37
C PRO A 45 14.13 7.39 -24.72
N PHE A 46 14.87 8.49 -24.66
CA PHE A 46 16.17 8.57 -23.99
C PHE A 46 16.09 9.09 -22.54
N LEU A 47 14.96 9.68 -22.13
CA LEU A 47 14.73 10.10 -20.74
C LEU A 47 14.02 9.00 -19.95
N CYS A 48 14.30 8.89 -18.64
CA CYS A 48 13.58 8.03 -17.69
C CYS A 48 13.54 6.52 -18.03
N VAL A 49 14.50 6.01 -18.81
CA VAL A 49 14.56 4.63 -19.35
C VAL A 49 14.28 3.53 -18.31
N SER A 50 14.71 3.71 -17.06
CA SER A 50 14.48 2.73 -15.98
C SER A 50 13.74 3.29 -14.78
N THR A 51 13.29 4.55 -14.84
CA THR A 51 12.69 5.24 -13.69
C THR A 51 11.33 4.65 -13.33
N GLY A 52 10.46 4.41 -14.33
CA GLY A 52 9.15 3.81 -14.12
C GLY A 52 9.26 2.41 -13.50
N SER A 53 10.04 1.52 -14.12
CA SER A 53 10.24 0.15 -13.64
C SER A 53 10.90 0.09 -12.26
N SER A 54 11.86 0.97 -11.95
CA SER A 54 12.49 1.05 -10.63
C SER A 54 11.49 1.45 -9.54
N ILE A 55 10.60 2.41 -9.84
CA ILE A 55 9.55 2.84 -8.91
C ILE A 55 8.55 1.71 -8.65
N VAL A 56 8.08 1.03 -9.70
CA VAL A 56 7.17 -0.12 -9.56
C VAL A 56 7.82 -1.24 -8.76
N ARG A 57 9.09 -1.57 -9.01
CA ARG A 57 9.82 -2.59 -8.26
C ARG A 57 9.92 -2.23 -6.77
N LYS A 58 10.34 -1.00 -6.44
CA LYS A 58 10.40 -0.53 -5.05
C LYS A 58 9.03 -0.56 -4.36
N LEU A 59 7.96 -0.30 -5.10
CA LEU A 59 6.61 -0.33 -4.58
C LEU A 59 6.15 -1.77 -4.32
N ASN A 60 6.41 -2.66 -5.27
CA ASN A 60 6.14 -4.09 -5.17
C ASN A 60 6.92 -4.71 -4.00
N ASP A 61 8.21 -4.40 -3.86
CA ASP A 61 9.04 -4.83 -2.74
C ASP A 61 8.42 -4.38 -1.42
N ARG A 62 7.98 -3.13 -1.29
CA ARG A 62 7.31 -2.64 -0.07
C ARG A 62 6.00 -3.36 0.22
N MET A 63 5.19 -3.65 -0.79
CA MET A 63 3.96 -4.44 -0.60
C MET A 63 4.27 -5.88 -0.18
N VAL A 64 5.24 -6.54 -0.82
CA VAL A 64 5.60 -7.93 -0.57
C VAL A 64 6.30 -8.07 0.78
N LEU A 65 7.25 -7.20 1.11
CA LEU A 65 7.91 -7.18 2.42
C LEU A 65 6.91 -6.96 3.55
N ASN A 66 5.93 -6.07 3.37
CA ASN A 66 4.85 -5.88 4.36
C ASN A 66 3.93 -7.10 4.46
N ARG A 67 3.67 -7.81 3.35
CA ARG A 67 2.92 -9.09 3.35
C ARG A 67 3.69 -10.21 4.03
N VAL A 68 5.01 -10.33 3.81
CA VAL A 68 5.87 -11.31 4.47
C VAL A 68 5.89 -11.08 5.98
N LYS A 69 5.93 -9.81 6.43
CA LYS A 69 5.78 -9.48 7.85
C LYS A 69 4.42 -9.86 8.44
N HIS A 70 3.35 -9.85 7.63
CA HIS A 70 2.00 -10.23 8.04
C HIS A 70 1.62 -11.68 7.72
N GLY A 71 2.57 -12.50 7.25
CA GLY A 71 2.27 -13.81 6.69
C GLY A 71 3.16 -14.93 7.22
N ARG A 72 2.93 -15.39 8.46
CA ARG A 72 2.93 -16.82 8.86
C ARG A 72 2.54 -17.02 10.35
N MET A 73 1.31 -17.45 10.63
CA MET A 73 1.05 -18.60 11.54
C MET A 73 -0.07 -19.50 10.99
N PRO A 74 0.20 -20.35 9.98
CA PRO A 74 -0.67 -21.45 9.59
C PRO A 74 -0.43 -22.58 10.57
N GLY A 75 -1.41 -22.81 11.44
CA GLY A 75 -1.41 -23.89 12.42
C GLY A 75 -1.69 -23.44 13.85
N GLN A 76 -2.79 -22.71 14.10
CA GLN A 76 -3.43 -22.77 15.41
C GLN A 76 -4.46 -23.91 15.35
N PRO A 77 -4.25 -25.05 16.05
CA PRO A 77 -5.24 -26.10 16.13
C PRO A 77 -6.47 -25.59 16.89
N SER A 78 -7.65 -25.83 16.32
CA SER A 78 -8.92 -25.61 17.02
C SER A 78 -9.03 -26.64 18.15
N GLU A 79 -8.57 -26.27 19.35
CA GLU A 79 -8.93 -26.96 20.60
C GLU A 79 -10.43 -26.77 20.85
N ALA A 80 -11.25 -27.66 20.28
CA ALA A 80 -12.65 -27.83 20.66
C ALA A 80 -12.74 -28.86 21.78
N GLY A 81 -12.41 -28.41 22.99
CA GLY A 81 -12.73 -29.11 24.23
C GLY A 81 -14.18 -28.84 24.63
N GLY A 82 -14.92 -29.94 24.85
CA GLY A 82 -16.00 -30.02 25.83
C GLY A 82 -17.38 -29.55 25.39
N ARG A 83 -18.25 -30.49 25.03
CA ARG A 83 -19.40 -30.92 25.86
C ARG A 83 -19.68 -32.39 25.66
#